data_AF-A0A4R2NFT3-F1
#
_entry.id   AF-A0A4R2NFT3-F1
#
_cell.length_a   1.000
_cell.length_b   1.000
_cell.length_c   1.000
_cell.angle_alpha   90.00
_cell.angle_beta   90.00
_cell.angle_gamma   90.00
#
_symmetry.space_group_name_H-M   'P 1'
#
loop_
_entity.id
_entity.type
_entity.pdbx_description
1 polymer ?
#
loop_
_entity_poly.entity_id
_entity_poly.type
_entity_poly.pdbx_seq_one_letter_code
_entity_poly.pdbx_strand_id
1 'polypeptide(L)' 'MIKISLCMIVKNEEAVICRCLDSVKDLVDEINIVDTGSTDRTKEIIKQYTDRIFDFAWIDDFAAARN' A
#
# COMPACT_ATOMS: atom_id res chain seq x y z
N MET A 1 1.90 7.84 -24.06
CA MET A 1 0.83 7.89 -23.03
C MET A 1 1.54 7.94 -21.68
N ILE A 2 1.14 8.84 -20.78
CA ILE A 2 1.75 8.95 -19.44
C ILE A 2 1.18 7.82 -18.58
N LYS A 3 2.02 7.19 -17.76
CA LYS A 3 1.61 6.22 -16.76
C LYS A 3 1.71 6.80 -15.36
N ILE A 4 0.78 6.43 -14.48
CA ILE A 4 0.70 6.89 -13.10
C ILE A 4 0.77 5.69 -12.16
N SER A 5 1.70 5.76 -11.21
CA SER A 5 1.88 4.76 -10.16
C SER A 5 1.42 5.31 -8.82
N LEU A 6 0.56 4.58 -8.12
CA LEU A 6 0.27 4.80 -6.70
C LEU A 6 1.35 4.09 -5.87
N CYS A 7 2.06 4.84 -5.03
CA CYS A 7 3.02 4.29 -4.07
C CYS A 7 2.59 4.67 -2.66
N MET A 8 2.40 3.68 -1.78
CA MET A 8 1.96 3.92 -0.40
C MET A 8 2.81 3.13 0.59
N ILE A 9 3.09 3.75 1.73
CA ILE A 9 3.57 3.05 2.94
C ILE A 9 2.34 2.83 3.83
N VAL A 10 2.15 1.62 4.33
CA VAL A 10 0.95 1.22 5.08
C VAL A 10 1.33 0.48 6.36
N LYS A 11 0.52 0.65 7.41
CA LYS A 11 0.56 -0.14 8.65
C LYS A 11 -0.80 -0.14 9.35
N ASN A 12 -1.42 -1.30 9.52
CA ASN A 12 -2.66 -1.48 10.29
C ASN A 12 -3.81 -0.55 9.88
N GLU A 13 -4.14 -0.52 8.58
CA GLU A 13 -5.17 0.32 7.98
C GLU A 13 -6.43 -0.46 7.56
N GLU A 14 -6.74 -1.61 8.18
CA GLU A 14 -7.85 -2.49 7.72
C GLU A 14 -9.21 -1.77 7.68
N ALA A 15 -9.40 -0.76 8.52
CA ALA A 15 -10.64 0.01 8.62
C ALA A 15 -10.88 0.95 7.43
N VAL A 16 -9.84 1.34 6.69
CA VAL A 16 -9.92 2.40 5.66
C VAL A 16 -9.27 2.05 4.34
N ILE A 17 -8.34 1.09 4.31
CA ILE A 17 -7.52 0.79 3.12
C ILE A 17 -8.37 0.37 1.91
N CYS A 18 -9.45 -0.38 2.13
CA CYS A 18 -10.41 -0.77 1.09
C CYS A 18 -11.01 0.46 0.39
N ARG A 19 -11.62 1.37 1.17
CA ARG A 19 -12.21 2.61 0.65
C ARG A 19 -11.18 3.50 -0.04
N CYS A 20 -9.96 3.57 0.49
CA CYS A 20 -8.88 4.34 -0.11
C CYS A 20 -8.52 3.81 -1.51
N LEU A 21 -8.24 2.51 -1.62
CA LEU A 21 -7.86 1.90 -2.90
C LEU A 21 -9.02 1.91 -3.91
N ASP A 22 -10.26 1.69 -3.47
CA ASP A 22 -11.43 1.80 -4.33
C ASP A 22 -11.58 3.19 -4.97
N SER A 23 -11.17 4.26 -4.28
CA SER A 23 -11.31 5.62 -4.80
C SER A 23 -10.33 5.98 -5.93
N VAL A 24 -9.26 5.20 -6.10
CA VAL A 24 -8.12 5.55 -6.96
C VAL A 24 -7.73 4.45 -7.95
N LYS A 25 -8.15 3.19 -7.75
CA LYS A 25 -7.74 2.04 -8.57
C LYS A 25 -7.99 2.22 -10.08
N ASP A 26 -9.04 2.94 -10.46
CA ASP A 26 -9.40 3.17 -11.87
C ASP A 26 -8.66 4.36 -12.50
N LEU A 27 -7.86 5.09 -11.71
CA LEU A 27 -7.11 6.29 -12.13
C LEU A 27 -5.61 6.03 -12.30
N VAL A 28 -5.12 4.87 -11.87
CA VAL A 28 -3.68 4.54 -11.84
C VAL A 28 -3.42 3.25 -12.60
N ASP A 29 -2.24 3.14 -13.20
CA ASP A 29 -1.83 1.96 -13.97
C ASP A 29 -1.26 0.86 -13.05
N GLU A 30 -0.73 1.23 -11.89
CA GLU A 30 -0.17 0.30 -10.91
C GLU A 30 -0.30 0.81 -9.47
N ILE A 31 -0.34 -0.13 -8.53
CA ILE A 31 -0.37 0.11 -7.08
C ILE A 31 0.79 -0.64 -6.46
N ASN A 32 1.70 0.07 -5.82
CA ASN A 32 2.84 -0.44 -5.06
C ASN A 32 2.63 -0.13 -3.57
N ILE A 33 2.60 -1.16 -2.72
CA ILE A 33 2.42 -1.00 -1.28
C ILE A 33 3.66 -1.47 -0.52
N VAL A 34 4.20 -0.62 0.35
CA VAL A 34 5.22 -0.98 1.34
C VAL A 34 4.52 -1.18 2.69
N ASP A 35 4.41 -2.42 3.14
CA ASP A 35 3.85 -2.76 4.46
C ASP A 35 4.93 -2.69 5.53
N THR A 36 4.71 -1.87 6.56
CA THR A 36 5.72 -1.66 7.63
C THR A 36 5.52 -2.57 8.85
N GLY A 37 4.93 -3.74 8.62
CA GLY A 37 4.61 -4.72 9.65
C GLY A 37 3.18 -4.58 10.15
N SER A 38 2.20 -4.66 9.25
CA SER A 38 0.80 -4.81 9.66
C SER A 38 0.57 -6.16 10.33
N THR A 39 -0.22 -6.15 11.40
CA THR A 39 -0.63 -7.32 12.20
C THR A 39 -2.13 -7.57 12.14
N ASP A 40 -2.87 -6.73 11.42
CA ASP A 40 -4.30 -6.86 11.15
C ASP A 40 -4.54 -7.40 9.73
N ARG A 41 -5.77 -7.29 9.20
CA ARG A 41 -6.11 -7.79 7.86
C ARG A 41 -5.73 -6.85 6.73
N THR A 42 -4.95 -5.80 6.97
CA THR A 42 -4.56 -4.82 5.95
C THR A 42 -3.98 -5.48 4.71
N LYS A 43 -3.01 -6.40 4.88
CA LYS A 43 -2.40 -7.12 3.75
C LYS A 43 -3.38 -8.02 3.01
N GLU A 44 -4.33 -8.63 3.71
CA GLU A 44 -5.37 -9.47 3.09
C GLU A 44 -6.29 -8.63 2.21
N ILE A 45 -6.64 -7.42 2.65
CA ILE A 45 -7.47 -6.49 1.88
C ILE A 45 -6.69 -5.97 0.66
N ILE A 46 -5.44 -5.55 0.82
CA ILE A 46 -4.60 -5.03 -0.28
C ILE A 46 -4.42 -6.05 -1.40
N LYS A 47 -4.29 -7.35 -1.07
CA LYS A 47 -4.16 -8.44 -2.05
C LYS A 47 -5.33 -8.53 -3.04
N GLN A 48 -6.48 -7.92 -2.73
CA GLN A 48 -7.61 -7.84 -3.66
C GLN A 48 -7.39 -6.80 -4.77
N TYR A 49 -6.42 -5.89 -4.61
CA TYR A 49 -6.14 -4.79 -5.52
C TYR A 49 -4.82 -4.95 -6.27
N THR A 50 -3.80 -5.56 -5.64
CA THR A 50 -2.47 -5.73 -6.22
C THR A 50 -1.69 -6.83 -5.51
N ASP A 51 -0.83 -7.51 -6.24
CA ASP A 51 0.17 -8.44 -5.69
C ASP A 51 1.50 -7.74 -5.34
N ARG A 52 1.64 -6.45 -5.66
CA ARG A 52 2.87 -5.66 -5.47
C ARG A 52 2.96 -5.09 -4.06
N ILE A 53 3.05 -6.00 -3.10
CA ILE A 53 3.15 -5.72 -1.66
C ILE A 53 4.56 -6.09 -1.21
N PHE A 54 5.27 -5.12 -0.62
CA PHE A 54 6.65 -5.26 -0.17
C PHE A 54 6.69 -5.10 1.35
N ASP A 55 7.21 -6.10 2.06
CA ASP A 55 7.40 -5.98 3.51
C ASP A 55 8.69 -5.19 3.82
N PHE A 56 8.58 -4.20 4.70
CA PHE A 56 9.71 -3.44 5.22
C PHE A 56 9.61 -3.37 6.75
N ALA A 57 10.56 -3.94 7.48
CA ALA A 57 10.52 -3.84 8.94
C ALA A 57 10.64 -2.38 9.37
N TRP A 58 9.70 -1.88 10.18
CA TRP A 58 9.78 -0.52 10.71
C TRP A 58 11.02 -0.35 11.60
N ILE A 59 11.84 0.67 11.30
CA ILE A 59 13.11 0.97 11.99
C ILE A 59 13.14 2.40 12.56
N ASP A 60 11.98 2.99 12.86
CA ASP A 60 11.84 4.39 13.31
C ASP A 60 12.38 5.43 12.32
N ASP A 61 12.41 5.09 11.03
CA ASP A 61 12.80 5.96 9.92
C ASP A 61 11.77 5.90 8.78
N PHE A 62 10.98 6.96 8.66
CA PHE A 62 10.00 7.11 7.58
C PHE A 62 10.66 7.27 6.20
N ALA A 63 11.82 7.94 6.12
CA ALA A 63 12.49 8.15 4.85
C ALA A 63 13.04 6.82 4.30
N ALA A 64 13.51 5.92 5.18
CA ALA A 64 13.95 4.59 4.79
C ALA A 64 12.82 3.71 4.23
N ALA A 65 11.59 3.85 4.74
CA ALA A 65 10.44 3.13 4.20
C ALA A 65 9.92 3.74 2.87
N ARG A 66 10.24 5.00 2.59
CA ARG A 66 9.72 5.77 1.43
C ARG A 66 10.62 5.75 0.20
N ASN A 67 11.94 5.81 0.39
CA ASN A 67 12.94 5.98 -0.68
C ASN A 67 13.70 4.68 -0.93
#